data_AF-A0A2I1DVW3-F1
#
_entry.id   AF-A0A2I1DVW3-F1
#
_cell.length_a   1.000
_cell.length_b   1.000
_cell.length_c   1.000
_cell.angle_alpha   90.00
_cell.angle_beta   90.00
_cell.angle_gamma   90.00
#
_symmetry.space_group_name_H-M   'P 1'
#
loop_
_entity.id
_entity.type
_entity.pdbx_description
1 polymer ?
#
loop_
_entity_poly.entity_id
_entity_poly.type
_entity_poly.pdbx_seq_one_letter_code
_entity_poly.pdbx_strand_id
1 'polypeptide(L)'
;MAEYQRERLAKRKYENYDEESTQQIRHERDAIPNKSLKSSKYATPSRSVADHYNSKVDVGVERRRESTIIFLRSFNNWIKSVLIGKYVTRDGYALDMGCGKGGDLLKWNKANIKSLVGLDIAEVSIEDARKRWSEMKGRRFDAEFHVLDCFTSNISSIIPSSTKFDIASMQFCLHYSFETEEKARITLNNVTTNLRSGGIFIGTVPDANWIVKKLKSLPKEQLKFENSIYSIRFEQRDNFPLFGHKYWFYLKDAINDCPEYLVHFPTFQKLAQQYGLELIYKKRFHDLYNEFKEETHYRELLYSMRVIDKRGEDEMSDDEWEATGMYIGFAFRKK
;
A
#
# COMPACT_ATOMS: atom_id res chain seq x y z
N MET A 1 11.30 -21.37 26.19
CA MET A 1 10.32 -20.68 27.05
C MET A 1 9.82 -19.36 26.45
N ALA A 2 10.67 -18.49 25.90
CA ALA A 2 10.26 -17.21 25.29
C ALA A 2 9.46 -17.36 23.97
N GLU A 3 9.76 -18.38 23.16
CA GLU A 3 9.10 -18.63 21.87
C GLU A 3 7.67 -19.17 22.05
N TYR A 4 7.49 -20.11 22.97
CA TYR A 4 6.17 -20.64 23.37
C TYR A 4 5.23 -19.57 23.94
N GLN A 5 5.76 -18.57 24.67
CA GLN A 5 4.95 -17.44 25.16
C GLN A 5 4.55 -16.48 24.04
N ARG A 6 5.40 -16.29 23.01
CA ARG A 6 5.05 -15.49 21.82
C ARG A 6 3.95 -16.16 21.00
N GLU A 7 4.01 -17.46 20.79
CA GLU A 7 2.97 -18.22 20.09
C GLU A 7 1.63 -18.20 20.84
N ARG A 8 1.63 -18.30 22.18
CA ARG A 8 0.39 -18.25 22.98
C ARG A 8 -0.28 -16.87 22.96
N LEU A 9 0.52 -15.80 22.96
CA LEU A 9 0.04 -14.42 22.84
C LEU A 9 -0.46 -14.13 21.42
N ALA A 10 0.18 -14.69 20.40
CA ALA A 10 -0.32 -14.69 19.02
C ALA A 10 -1.68 -15.41 18.95
N LYS A 11 -1.80 -16.64 19.47
CA LYS A 11 -3.02 -17.44 19.40
C LYS A 11 -4.25 -16.76 20.05
N ARG A 12 -4.11 -16.23 21.27
CA ARG A 12 -5.19 -15.46 21.96
C ARG A 12 -5.55 -14.13 21.29
N LYS A 13 -4.60 -13.52 20.55
CA LYS A 13 -4.83 -12.30 19.78
C LYS A 13 -5.72 -12.56 18.55
N TYR A 14 -5.76 -13.80 18.05
CA TYR A 14 -6.48 -14.19 16.83
C TYR A 14 -7.82 -14.87 17.08
N GLU A 15 -8.06 -15.49 18.22
CA GLU A 15 -9.42 -15.95 18.57
C GLU A 15 -10.43 -14.77 18.64
N ASN A 16 -9.97 -13.59 19.05
CA ASN A 16 -10.77 -12.34 19.01
C ASN A 16 -10.92 -11.74 17.60
N TYR A 17 -10.14 -12.19 16.62
CA TYR A 17 -10.19 -11.71 15.22
C TYR A 17 -11.46 -12.20 14.51
N ASP A 18 -11.91 -13.42 14.82
CA ASP A 18 -13.02 -14.10 14.14
C ASP A 18 -14.40 -13.61 14.59
N GLU A 19 -14.59 -13.31 15.88
CA GLU A 19 -15.89 -12.88 16.42
C GLU A 19 -16.26 -11.45 15.98
N GLU A 20 -15.32 -10.50 15.96
CA GLU A 20 -15.60 -9.10 15.60
C GLU A 20 -15.84 -8.90 14.09
N SER A 21 -15.21 -9.71 13.23
CA SER A 21 -15.39 -9.63 11.77
C SER A 21 -16.79 -10.05 11.31
N THR A 22 -17.44 -10.93 12.07
CA THR A 22 -18.74 -11.52 11.71
C THR A 22 -19.91 -10.60 12.11
N GLN A 23 -19.75 -9.76 13.14
CA GLN A 23 -20.82 -8.89 13.65
C GLN A 23 -20.95 -7.54 12.91
N GLN A 24 -19.89 -7.05 12.25
CA GLN A 24 -19.93 -5.78 11.48
C GLN A 24 -20.79 -5.85 10.19
N ILE A 25 -21.16 -7.04 9.74
CA ILE A 25 -21.82 -7.27 8.44
C ILE A 25 -23.31 -6.85 8.42
N ARG A 26 -23.93 -6.53 9.57
CA ARG A 26 -25.41 -6.41 9.68
C ARG A 26 -26.00 -5.00 9.80
N HIS A 27 -25.22 -3.92 9.88
CA HIS A 27 -25.75 -2.63 10.36
C HIS A 27 -25.63 -1.39 9.45
N GLU A 28 -25.22 -1.51 8.19
CA GLU A 28 -25.13 -0.36 7.27
C GLU A 28 -26.36 -0.28 6.36
N ARG A 29 -27.39 0.45 6.79
CA ARG A 29 -28.51 0.89 5.94
C ARG A 29 -28.64 2.41 6.02
N ASP A 30 -28.80 3.01 4.84
CA ASP A 30 -29.26 4.38 4.57
C ASP A 30 -28.22 5.52 4.51
N ALA A 31 -27.75 5.84 3.29
CA ALA A 31 -27.43 7.21 2.87
C ALA A 31 -27.37 7.37 1.32
N ILE A 32 -28.00 8.44 0.82
CA ILE A 32 -28.28 8.76 -0.60
C ILE A 32 -27.20 9.71 -1.19
N PRO A 33 -26.88 9.68 -2.50
CA PRO A 33 -25.70 10.37 -3.05
C PRO A 33 -25.98 11.74 -3.68
N ASN A 34 -24.98 12.63 -3.77
CA ASN A 34 -25.07 13.81 -4.65
C ASN A 34 -23.75 14.26 -5.35
N LYS A 35 -23.87 14.36 -6.68
CA LYS A 35 -23.30 15.22 -7.76
C LYS A 35 -21.82 15.65 -7.90
N SER A 36 -21.23 15.09 -8.97
CA SER A 36 -20.38 15.60 -10.07
C SER A 36 -19.66 16.96 -10.01
N LEU A 37 -18.38 16.99 -10.42
CA LEU A 37 -17.69 18.15 -11.00
C LEU A 37 -16.62 17.76 -12.05
N LYS A 38 -16.37 18.67 -13.00
CA LYS A 38 -15.70 18.52 -14.32
C LYS A 38 -14.16 18.61 -14.26
N SER A 39 -13.44 17.91 -15.15
CA SER A 39 -11.96 17.87 -15.23
C SER A 39 -11.34 19.01 -16.06
N SER A 40 -10.17 19.49 -15.64
CA SER A 40 -9.36 20.55 -16.27
C SER A 40 -8.07 19.98 -16.88
N LYS A 41 -7.71 20.43 -18.10
CA LYS A 41 -6.65 19.88 -18.98
C LYS A 41 -5.20 20.27 -18.63
N TYR A 42 -4.91 20.84 -17.46
CA TYR A 42 -3.57 21.40 -17.15
C TYR A 42 -3.04 21.10 -15.74
N ALA A 43 -3.41 19.96 -15.14
CA ALA A 43 -2.89 19.58 -13.83
C ALA A 43 -1.44 19.05 -13.91
N THR A 44 -0.58 19.47 -12.99
CA THR A 44 0.75 18.86 -12.78
C THR A 44 0.60 17.37 -12.42
N PRO A 45 1.60 16.50 -12.66
CA PRO A 45 1.46 15.06 -12.38
C PRO A 45 1.05 14.75 -10.93
N SER A 46 1.66 15.41 -9.93
CA SER A 46 1.24 15.29 -8.52
C SER A 46 -0.22 15.72 -8.30
N ARG A 47 -0.67 16.80 -8.94
CA ARG A 47 -2.06 17.27 -8.87
C ARG A 47 -3.01 16.30 -9.57
N SER A 48 -2.59 15.68 -10.68
CA SER A 48 -3.37 14.66 -11.39
C SER A 48 -3.58 13.40 -10.55
N VAL A 49 -2.59 12.99 -9.74
CA VAL A 49 -2.69 11.87 -8.80
C VAL A 49 -3.63 12.23 -7.64
N ALA A 50 -3.46 13.41 -7.03
CA ALA A 50 -4.35 13.89 -5.98
C ALA A 50 -5.80 14.01 -6.47
N ASP A 51 -6.03 14.61 -7.64
CA ASP A 51 -7.34 14.73 -8.28
C ASP A 51 -7.95 13.35 -8.60
N HIS A 52 -7.13 12.39 -9.04
CA HIS A 52 -7.55 11.01 -9.25
C HIS A 52 -8.13 10.40 -7.96
N TYR A 53 -7.43 10.50 -6.83
CA TYR A 53 -7.89 9.95 -5.55
C TYR A 53 -9.05 10.75 -4.95
N ASN A 54 -9.07 12.07 -5.09
CA ASN A 54 -10.17 12.93 -4.65
C ASN A 54 -11.47 12.67 -5.42
N SER A 55 -11.39 12.38 -6.73
CA SER A 55 -12.56 12.11 -7.57
C SER A 55 -13.21 10.74 -7.33
N LYS A 56 -12.54 9.85 -6.57
CA LYS A 56 -13.08 8.53 -6.22
C LYS A 56 -14.10 8.65 -5.09
N VAL A 57 -15.36 8.55 -5.46
CA VAL A 57 -16.48 8.37 -4.53
C VAL A 57 -16.25 7.10 -3.70
N ASP A 58 -16.36 7.18 -2.37
CA ASP A 58 -16.39 5.96 -1.57
C ASP A 58 -17.71 5.22 -1.84
N VAL A 59 -17.62 4.10 -2.55
CA VAL A 59 -18.76 3.29 -2.95
C VAL A 59 -19.27 2.37 -1.83
N GLY A 60 -18.67 2.42 -0.64
CA GLY A 60 -19.02 1.58 0.50
C GLY A 60 -18.50 0.14 0.37
N VAL A 61 -18.60 -0.66 1.43
CA VAL A 61 -18.11 -2.05 1.44
C VAL A 61 -18.95 -2.96 0.52
N GLU A 62 -20.25 -2.72 0.39
CA GLU A 62 -21.16 -3.55 -0.41
C GLU A 62 -20.87 -3.48 -1.92
N ARG A 63 -20.76 -2.28 -2.50
CA ARG A 63 -20.36 -2.19 -3.92
C ARG A 63 -18.92 -2.60 -4.17
N ARG A 64 -18.04 -2.56 -3.15
CA ARG A 64 -16.70 -3.18 -3.27
C ARG A 64 -16.80 -4.71 -3.38
N ARG A 65 -17.83 -5.34 -2.81
CA ARG A 65 -18.10 -6.79 -2.96
C ARG A 65 -18.59 -7.18 -4.35
N GLU A 66 -19.18 -6.24 -5.07
CA GLU A 66 -19.59 -6.40 -6.47
C GLU A 66 -18.44 -6.15 -7.44
N SER A 67 -17.27 -5.72 -6.94
CA SER A 67 -16.11 -5.40 -7.79
C SER A 67 -15.51 -6.67 -8.39
N THR A 68 -15.22 -6.59 -9.68
CA THR A 68 -14.59 -7.68 -10.45
C THR A 68 -13.14 -7.99 -10.05
N ILE A 69 -12.56 -7.19 -9.15
CA ILE A 69 -11.18 -7.34 -8.65
C ILE A 69 -11.15 -7.59 -7.13
N ILE A 70 -12.24 -8.10 -6.55
CA ILE A 70 -12.33 -8.26 -5.10
C ILE A 70 -11.23 -9.17 -4.55
N PHE A 71 -10.91 -10.27 -5.23
CA PHE A 71 -9.89 -11.21 -4.77
C PHE A 71 -8.51 -10.60 -4.84
N LEU A 72 -8.20 -9.85 -5.91
CA LEU A 72 -6.98 -9.04 -5.99
C LEU A 72 -6.87 -8.04 -4.82
N ARG A 73 -7.96 -7.36 -4.45
CA ARG A 73 -7.95 -6.43 -3.30
C ARG A 73 -7.74 -7.16 -1.98
N SER A 74 -8.37 -8.32 -1.78
CA SER A 74 -8.18 -9.16 -0.61
C SER A 74 -6.74 -9.64 -0.51
N PHE A 75 -6.15 -10.12 -1.62
CA PHE A 75 -4.76 -10.54 -1.70
C PHE A 75 -3.79 -9.40 -1.37
N ASN A 76 -3.98 -8.21 -1.98
CA ASN A 76 -3.15 -7.04 -1.66
C ASN A 76 -3.25 -6.65 -0.19
N ASN A 77 -4.45 -6.70 0.40
CA ASN A 77 -4.62 -6.44 1.83
C ASN A 77 -3.98 -7.52 2.71
N TRP A 78 -3.95 -8.78 2.26
CA TRP A 78 -3.27 -9.86 2.97
C TRP A 78 -1.76 -9.64 2.96
N ILE A 79 -1.16 -9.35 1.80
CA ILE A 79 0.27 -9.01 1.68
C ILE A 79 0.65 -7.86 2.61
N LYS A 80 -0.15 -6.78 2.64
CA LYS A 80 0.07 -5.66 3.55
C LYS A 80 -0.02 -6.07 5.03
N SER A 81 -0.95 -6.95 5.38
CA SER A 81 -1.10 -7.47 6.76
C SER A 81 0.10 -8.31 7.18
N VAL A 82 0.64 -9.11 6.27
CA VAL A 82 1.89 -9.87 6.46
C VAL A 82 3.06 -8.92 6.70
N LEU A 83 3.31 -7.98 5.79
CA LEU A 83 4.43 -7.03 5.89
C LEU A 83 4.35 -6.18 7.17
N ILE A 84 3.19 -5.60 7.47
CA ILE A 84 2.99 -4.83 8.70
C ILE A 84 3.18 -5.73 9.92
N GLY A 85 2.52 -6.88 9.97
CA GLY A 85 2.60 -7.80 11.11
C GLY A 85 4.02 -8.31 11.40
N LYS A 86 4.82 -8.55 10.36
CA LYS A 86 6.19 -9.06 10.46
C LYS A 86 7.16 -8.04 11.08
N TYR A 87 6.98 -6.75 10.79
CA TYR A 87 7.96 -5.69 11.14
C TYR A 87 7.49 -4.69 12.19
N VAL A 88 6.20 -4.66 12.50
CA VAL A 88 5.66 -3.73 13.50
C VAL A 88 6.18 -4.05 14.90
N THR A 89 6.52 -3.01 15.64
CA THR A 89 6.79 -3.11 17.07
C THR A 89 5.49 -2.87 17.83
N ARG A 90 5.12 -3.81 18.71
CA ARG A 90 3.97 -3.65 19.61
C ARG A 90 4.17 -2.43 20.50
N ASP A 91 3.11 -1.67 20.74
CA ASP A 91 3.11 -0.40 21.48
C ASP A 91 4.06 0.64 20.85
N GLY A 92 4.37 0.46 19.57
CA GLY A 92 5.26 1.32 18.80
C GLY A 92 4.57 2.44 18.04
N TYR A 93 5.37 3.30 17.42
CA TYR A 93 4.92 4.47 16.67
C TYR A 93 5.06 4.22 15.16
N ALA A 94 3.96 4.38 14.41
CA ALA A 94 3.92 4.13 12.97
C ALA A 94 3.72 5.42 12.18
N LEU A 95 4.46 5.55 11.08
CA LEU A 95 4.28 6.56 10.05
C LEU A 95 3.77 5.86 8.78
N ASP A 96 2.59 6.26 8.29
CA ASP A 96 1.97 5.72 7.08
C ASP A 96 1.91 6.80 5.99
N MET A 97 2.83 6.72 5.04
CA MET A 97 3.04 7.70 3.97
C MET A 97 2.29 7.27 2.72
N GLY A 98 1.37 8.10 2.25
CA GLY A 98 0.36 7.71 1.26
C GLY A 98 -0.73 6.85 1.88
N CYS A 99 -1.24 7.22 3.07
CA CYS A 99 -2.21 6.42 3.81
C CYS A 99 -3.58 6.33 3.12
N GLY A 100 -3.82 7.17 2.11
CA GLY A 100 -5.08 7.30 1.42
C GLY A 100 -6.25 7.47 2.38
N LYS A 101 -7.37 6.82 2.07
CA LYS A 101 -8.60 6.81 2.87
C LYS A 101 -8.52 5.94 4.14
N GLY A 102 -7.33 5.66 4.65
CA GLY A 102 -7.13 4.83 5.86
C GLY A 102 -7.46 3.35 5.66
N GLY A 103 -7.04 2.75 4.55
CA GLY A 103 -7.27 1.32 4.26
C GLY A 103 -6.49 0.35 5.15
N ASP A 104 -5.47 0.84 5.85
CA ASP A 104 -4.58 0.05 6.70
C ASP A 104 -4.84 0.24 8.20
N LEU A 105 -5.81 1.08 8.60
CA LEU A 105 -6.15 1.35 10.01
C LEU A 105 -6.45 0.09 10.82
N LEU A 106 -7.20 -0.87 10.26
CA LEU A 106 -7.47 -2.13 10.94
C LEU A 106 -6.22 -3.00 11.11
N LYS A 107 -5.26 -2.91 10.18
CA LYS A 107 -3.97 -3.63 10.27
C LYS A 107 -3.13 -3.04 11.39
N TRP A 108 -3.07 -1.72 11.46
CA TRP A 108 -2.44 -0.98 12.57
C TRP A 108 -3.09 -1.27 13.92
N ASN A 109 -4.43 -1.29 13.99
CA ASN A 109 -5.14 -1.66 15.22
C ASN A 109 -4.78 -3.07 15.69
N LYS A 110 -4.81 -4.04 14.76
CA LYS A 110 -4.48 -5.44 15.04
C LYS A 110 -2.99 -5.62 15.35
N ALA A 111 -2.11 -4.77 14.83
CA ALA A 111 -0.71 -4.76 15.22
C ALA A 111 -0.50 -4.32 16.68
N ASN A 112 -1.50 -3.69 17.32
CA ASN A 112 -1.39 -3.05 18.64
C ASN A 112 -0.22 -2.05 18.68
N ILE A 113 -0.19 -1.12 17.71
CA ILE A 113 0.67 0.06 17.83
C ILE A 113 0.14 1.00 18.91
N LYS A 114 0.98 1.93 19.37
CA LYS A 114 0.57 2.98 20.30
C LYS A 114 0.03 4.21 19.58
N SER A 115 0.67 4.59 18.48
CA SER A 115 0.27 5.79 17.73
C SER A 115 0.57 5.68 16.24
N LEU A 116 -0.28 6.30 15.43
CA LEU A 116 -0.19 6.40 13.97
C LEU A 116 -0.15 7.85 13.52
N VAL A 117 0.74 8.16 12.59
CA VAL A 117 0.67 9.36 11.76
C VAL A 117 0.37 8.93 10.33
N GLY A 118 -0.76 9.38 9.79
CA GLY A 118 -1.13 9.18 8.38
C GLY A 118 -0.89 10.43 7.54
N LEU A 119 -0.17 10.30 6.43
CA LEU A 119 0.10 11.39 5.48
C LEU A 119 -0.41 11.04 4.10
N ASP A 120 -1.04 11.98 3.42
CA ASP A 120 -1.45 11.84 2.02
C ASP A 120 -1.53 13.21 1.33
N ILE A 121 -1.34 13.25 0.02
CA ILE A 121 -1.46 14.47 -0.78
C ILE A 121 -2.93 14.89 -0.97
N ALA A 122 -3.85 13.92 -0.92
CA ALA A 122 -5.27 14.11 -1.18
C ALA A 122 -6.02 14.48 0.11
N GLU A 123 -6.45 15.74 0.24
CA GLU A 123 -7.20 16.24 1.40
C GLU A 123 -8.46 15.42 1.71
N VAL A 124 -9.27 15.10 0.69
CA VAL A 124 -10.47 14.27 0.85
C VAL A 124 -10.11 12.88 1.40
N SER A 125 -8.97 12.33 1.00
CA SER A 125 -8.52 11.04 1.51
C SER A 125 -8.14 11.12 3.00
N ILE A 126 -7.52 12.22 3.42
CA ILE A 126 -7.19 12.49 4.82
C ILE A 126 -8.44 12.69 5.68
N GLU A 127 -9.46 13.38 5.17
CA GLU A 127 -10.75 13.52 5.84
C GLU A 127 -11.44 12.16 6.02
N ASP A 128 -11.49 11.34 4.95
CA ASP A 128 -12.03 9.98 4.99
C ASP A 128 -11.27 9.10 6.00
N ALA A 129 -9.93 9.18 6.02
CA ALA A 129 -9.10 8.42 6.96
C ALA A 129 -9.36 8.82 8.41
N ARG A 130 -9.43 10.13 8.68
CA ARG A 130 -9.73 10.68 10.02
C ARG A 130 -11.11 10.25 10.49
N LYS A 131 -12.13 10.34 9.62
CA LYS A 131 -13.48 9.87 9.91
C LYS A 131 -13.49 8.38 10.23
N ARG A 132 -12.88 7.55 9.36
CA ARG A 132 -12.80 6.10 9.53
C ARG A 132 -12.12 5.70 10.84
N TRP A 133 -11.04 6.38 11.24
CA TRP A 133 -10.41 6.13 12.54
C TRP A 133 -11.29 6.58 13.72
N SER A 134 -11.96 7.74 13.60
CA SER A 134 -12.83 8.27 14.66
C SER A 134 -14.04 7.38 14.95
N GLU A 135 -14.57 6.72 13.92
CA GLU A 135 -15.73 5.82 13.98
C GLU A 135 -15.35 4.36 14.25
N MET A 136 -14.04 4.03 14.24
CA MET A 136 -13.53 2.68 14.46
C MET A 136 -13.81 2.20 15.89
N LYS A 137 -14.68 1.18 16.00
CA LYS A 137 -14.91 0.46 17.27
C LYS A 137 -13.65 -0.30 17.69
N GLY A 138 -13.39 -0.35 18.99
CA GLY A 138 -12.26 -1.11 19.54
C GLY A 138 -10.88 -0.57 19.13
N ARG A 139 -10.77 0.73 18.82
CA ARG A 139 -9.46 1.36 18.54
C ARG A 139 -8.56 1.29 19.77
N ARG A 140 -7.29 0.94 19.55
CA ARG A 140 -6.27 0.75 20.61
C ARG A 140 -5.06 1.67 20.47
N PHE A 141 -5.12 2.64 19.56
CA PHE A 141 -4.02 3.56 19.24
C PHE A 141 -4.53 4.97 18.96
N ASP A 142 -3.69 5.95 19.26
CA ASP A 142 -3.91 7.36 18.90
C ASP A 142 -3.54 7.60 17.44
N ALA A 143 -4.26 8.48 16.73
CA ALA A 143 -3.91 8.81 15.35
C ALA A 143 -4.06 10.28 15.02
N GLU A 144 -3.12 10.79 14.21
CA GLU A 144 -3.20 12.08 13.55
C GLU A 144 -3.04 11.93 12.03
N PHE A 145 -3.70 12.80 11.27
CA PHE A 145 -3.74 12.73 9.81
C PHE A 145 -3.52 14.10 9.21
N HIS A 146 -2.59 14.20 8.26
CA HIS A 146 -2.17 15.47 7.67
C HIS A 146 -2.08 15.40 6.15
N VAL A 147 -2.47 16.51 5.51
CA VAL A 147 -2.30 16.69 4.07
C VAL A 147 -0.87 17.12 3.80
N LEU A 148 -0.10 16.30 3.07
CA LEU A 148 1.29 16.58 2.71
C LEU A 148 1.70 15.80 1.46
N ASP A 149 2.28 16.51 0.48
CA ASP A 149 3.06 15.85 -0.58
C ASP A 149 4.42 15.44 -0.02
N CYS A 150 4.52 14.19 0.46
CA CYS A 150 5.73 13.64 1.06
C CYS A 150 6.88 13.42 0.07
N PHE A 151 6.68 13.72 -1.23
CA PHE A 151 7.72 13.65 -2.26
C PHE A 151 8.35 15.01 -2.56
N THR A 152 7.70 16.12 -2.19
CA THR A 152 8.19 17.48 -2.47
C THR A 152 8.36 18.32 -1.21
N SER A 153 7.78 17.90 -0.09
CA SER A 153 7.80 18.62 1.19
C SER A 153 8.36 17.76 2.32
N ASN A 154 9.10 18.38 3.25
CA ASN A 154 9.61 17.70 4.43
C ASN A 154 8.52 17.55 5.49
N ILE A 155 8.42 16.37 6.12
CA ILE A 155 7.46 16.07 7.20
C ILE A 155 7.63 17.01 8.41
N SER A 156 8.85 17.52 8.62
CA SER A 156 9.15 18.46 9.70
C SER A 156 8.38 19.78 9.65
N SER A 157 7.69 20.08 8.53
CA SER A 157 6.82 21.26 8.41
C SER A 157 5.48 21.10 9.15
N ILE A 158 5.06 19.86 9.42
CA ILE A 158 3.75 19.55 10.02
C ILE A 158 3.88 18.73 11.31
N ILE A 159 5.00 18.05 11.51
CA ILE A 159 5.26 17.21 12.69
C ILE A 159 6.59 17.64 13.32
N PRO A 160 6.66 17.77 14.65
CA PRO A 160 7.91 18.09 15.34
C PRO A 160 9.03 17.12 14.97
N SER A 161 10.23 17.64 14.71
CA SER A 161 11.41 16.81 14.36
C SER A 161 11.85 15.87 15.49
N SER A 162 11.40 16.13 16.72
CA SER A 162 11.57 15.26 17.89
C SER A 162 10.70 14.00 17.84
N THR A 163 9.60 14.00 17.08
CA THR A 163 8.78 12.81 16.86
C THR A 163 9.58 11.79 16.06
N LYS A 164 9.65 10.56 16.57
CA LYS A 164 10.32 9.43 15.91
C LYS A 164 9.40 8.24 15.82
N PHE A 165 9.56 7.50 14.73
CA PHE A 165 8.77 6.33 14.42
C PHE A 165 9.62 5.07 14.44
N ASP A 166 8.96 3.99 14.77
CA ASP A 166 9.50 2.65 14.85
C ASP A 166 9.42 1.97 13.49
N ILE A 167 8.37 2.33 12.75
CA ILE A 167 8.10 1.84 11.42
C ILE A 167 7.58 2.98 10.53
N ALA A 168 8.07 3.04 9.30
CA ALA A 168 7.54 3.85 8.21
C ALA A 168 7.00 2.91 7.14
N SER A 169 5.80 3.18 6.63
CA SER A 169 5.09 2.36 5.66
C SER A 169 4.76 3.18 4.42
N MET A 170 5.07 2.63 3.24
CA MET A 170 4.68 3.18 1.93
C MET A 170 4.08 2.10 1.06
N GLN A 171 2.76 1.94 1.11
CA GLN A 171 2.05 0.90 0.37
C GLN A 171 1.51 1.45 -0.94
N PHE A 172 1.97 0.91 -2.08
CA PHE A 172 1.51 1.29 -3.41
C PHE A 172 1.60 2.79 -3.73
N CYS A 173 2.59 3.49 -3.19
CA CYS A 173 2.76 4.94 -3.42
C CYS A 173 4.19 5.37 -3.78
N LEU A 174 5.21 4.57 -3.46
CA LEU A 174 6.61 4.96 -3.65
C LEU A 174 6.97 5.28 -5.11
N HIS A 175 6.36 4.56 -6.06
CA HIS A 175 6.63 4.73 -7.49
C HIS A 175 6.25 6.13 -8.01
N TYR A 176 5.34 6.84 -7.36
CA TYR A 176 5.05 8.24 -7.72
C TYR A 176 6.24 9.18 -7.46
N SER A 177 7.10 8.86 -6.49
CA SER A 177 8.31 9.65 -6.21
C SER A 177 9.40 9.51 -7.29
N PHE A 178 9.33 8.48 -8.14
CA PHE A 178 10.33 8.21 -9.17
C PHE A 178 10.15 9.05 -10.44
N GLU A 179 9.28 10.07 -10.41
CA GLU A 179 9.21 11.10 -11.45
C GLU A 179 10.54 11.82 -11.62
N THR A 180 11.23 12.15 -10.52
CA THR A 180 12.57 12.74 -10.52
C THR A 180 13.42 12.15 -9.40
N GLU A 181 14.74 12.21 -9.57
CA GLU A 181 15.67 11.81 -8.50
C GLU A 181 15.48 12.66 -7.24
N GLU A 182 15.23 13.97 -7.40
CA GLU A 182 14.98 14.90 -6.30
C GLU A 182 13.80 14.44 -5.42
N LYS A 183 12.67 14.06 -6.04
CA LYS A 183 11.50 13.56 -5.30
C LYS A 183 11.79 12.26 -4.55
N ALA A 184 12.50 11.32 -5.19
CA ALA A 184 12.92 10.07 -4.53
C ALA A 184 13.86 10.35 -3.34
N ARG A 185 14.76 11.33 -3.47
CA ARG A 185 15.67 11.78 -2.40
C ARG A 185 14.93 12.44 -1.23
N ILE A 186 13.98 13.34 -1.51
CA ILE A 186 13.12 13.94 -0.48
C ILE A 186 12.33 12.85 0.26
N THR A 187 11.80 11.87 -0.47
CA THR A 187 11.07 10.73 0.11
C THR A 187 11.94 9.95 1.09
N LEU A 188 13.16 9.59 0.69
CA LEU A 188 14.12 8.88 1.55
C LEU A 188 14.59 9.74 2.73
N ASN A 189 14.75 11.05 2.55
CA ASN A 189 15.01 11.97 3.65
C ASN A 189 13.86 11.98 4.66
N ASN A 190 12.61 12.06 4.19
CA ASN A 190 11.41 11.99 5.03
C ASN A 190 11.34 10.68 5.82
N VAL A 191 11.57 9.54 5.17
CA VAL A 191 11.62 8.24 5.86
C VAL A 191 12.71 8.23 6.93
N THR A 192 13.94 8.57 6.55
CA THR A 192 15.11 8.36 7.42
C THR A 192 15.23 9.39 8.54
N THR A 193 14.84 10.64 8.33
CA THR A 193 14.86 11.65 9.40
C THR A 193 13.81 11.37 10.47
N ASN A 194 12.70 10.70 10.13
CA ASN A 194 11.61 10.41 11.05
C ASN A 194 11.69 9.01 11.68
N LEU A 195 12.42 8.07 11.09
CA LEU A 195 12.70 6.77 11.74
C LEU A 195 13.72 6.89 12.88
N ARG A 196 13.52 6.13 13.96
CA ARG A 196 14.58 5.87 14.96
C ARG A 196 15.69 4.99 14.37
N SER A 197 16.90 5.03 14.94
CA SER A 197 17.93 4.03 14.60
C SER A 197 17.40 2.63 14.91
N GLY A 198 17.63 1.68 14.00
CA GLY A 198 17.02 0.35 14.03
C GLY A 198 15.55 0.30 13.57
N GLY A 199 14.92 1.44 13.28
CA GLY A 199 13.54 1.51 12.76
C GLY A 199 13.42 0.89 11.37
N ILE A 200 12.21 0.45 11.01
CA ILE A 200 11.95 -0.30 9.78
C ILE A 200 11.20 0.57 8.76
N PHE A 201 11.66 0.56 7.51
CA PHE A 201 10.93 1.11 6.38
C PHE A 201 10.37 -0.04 5.53
N ILE A 202 9.05 -0.18 5.47
CA ILE A 202 8.37 -1.19 4.64
C ILE A 202 7.59 -0.55 3.50
N GLY A 203 7.34 -1.32 2.45
CA GLY A 203 6.46 -0.88 1.38
C GLY A 203 6.22 -1.89 0.30
N THR A 204 5.36 -1.50 -0.64
CA THR A 204 5.08 -2.25 -1.87
C THR A 204 5.27 -1.36 -3.09
N VAL A 205 5.84 -1.93 -4.14
CA VAL A 205 6.18 -1.19 -5.37
C VAL A 205 6.05 -2.08 -6.60
N PRO A 206 5.63 -1.55 -7.76
CA PRO A 206 5.70 -2.27 -9.02
C PRO A 206 7.15 -2.67 -9.36
N ASP A 207 7.32 -3.88 -9.90
CA ASP A 207 8.60 -4.42 -10.36
C ASP A 207 8.88 -3.97 -11.80
N ALA A 208 9.77 -3.01 -11.96
CA ALA A 208 10.17 -2.54 -13.28
C ALA A 208 10.69 -3.67 -14.18
N ASN A 209 11.37 -4.69 -13.63
CA ASN A 209 11.86 -5.80 -14.46
C ASN A 209 10.71 -6.62 -15.04
N TRP A 210 9.67 -6.87 -14.25
CA TRP A 210 8.49 -7.58 -14.69
C TRP A 210 7.74 -6.79 -15.77
N ILE A 211 7.48 -5.50 -15.51
CA ILE A 211 6.74 -4.61 -16.41
C ILE A 211 7.49 -4.44 -17.74
N VAL A 212 8.80 -4.17 -17.68
CA VAL A 212 9.62 -3.98 -18.88
C VAL A 212 9.76 -5.28 -19.67
N LYS A 213 9.84 -6.44 -19.00
CA LYS A 213 9.85 -7.73 -19.68
C LYS A 213 8.53 -7.96 -20.44
N LYS A 214 7.38 -7.65 -19.82
CA LYS A 214 6.07 -7.74 -20.49
C LYS A 214 6.00 -6.79 -21.69
N LEU A 215 6.39 -5.53 -21.54
CA LEU A 215 6.48 -4.55 -22.63
C LEU A 215 7.36 -5.04 -23.79
N LYS A 216 8.56 -5.56 -23.48
CA LYS A 216 9.51 -6.02 -24.50
C LYS A 216 9.05 -7.27 -25.25
N SER A 217 8.13 -8.06 -24.67
CA SER A 217 7.54 -9.22 -25.34
C SER A 217 6.52 -8.85 -26.43
N LEU A 218 6.04 -7.61 -26.44
CA LEU A 218 5.11 -7.11 -27.46
C LEU A 218 5.81 -6.83 -28.79
N PRO A 219 5.09 -6.91 -29.93
CA PRO A 219 5.54 -6.38 -31.23
C PRO A 219 6.07 -4.95 -31.08
N LYS A 220 7.12 -4.57 -31.83
CA LYS A 220 7.91 -3.34 -31.60
C LYS A 220 7.08 -2.05 -31.60
N GLU A 221 5.97 -2.03 -32.30
CA GLU A 221 5.10 -0.87 -32.49
C GLU A 221 4.11 -0.69 -31.32
N GLN A 222 3.94 -1.71 -30.48
CA GLN A 222 3.01 -1.68 -29.36
C GLN A 222 3.65 -1.10 -28.09
N LEU A 223 2.92 -0.22 -27.41
CA LEU A 223 3.31 0.39 -26.14
C LEU A 223 2.35 0.05 -24.99
N LYS A 224 1.33 -0.78 -25.26
CA LYS A 224 0.29 -1.13 -24.32
C LYS A 224 0.14 -2.64 -24.22
N PHE A 225 0.08 -3.15 -23.00
CA PHE A 225 -0.42 -4.50 -22.71
C PHE A 225 -1.57 -4.43 -21.71
N GLU A 226 -2.47 -5.39 -21.77
CA GLU A 226 -3.66 -5.46 -20.92
C GLU A 226 -4.18 -6.89 -20.76
N ASN A 227 -5.01 -7.07 -19.75
CA ASN A 227 -5.89 -8.22 -19.59
C ASN A 227 -7.31 -7.75 -19.24
N SER A 228 -8.19 -8.61 -18.73
CA SER A 228 -9.58 -8.22 -18.46
C SER A 228 -9.75 -7.20 -17.32
N ILE A 229 -8.72 -6.98 -16.48
CA ILE A 229 -8.82 -6.15 -15.29
C ILE A 229 -7.84 -4.97 -15.24
N TYR A 230 -6.69 -5.03 -15.93
CA TYR A 230 -5.69 -3.96 -15.88
C TYR A 230 -5.09 -3.68 -17.26
N SER A 231 -4.57 -2.46 -17.44
CA SER A 231 -3.71 -2.14 -18.58
C SER A 231 -2.56 -1.23 -18.18
N ILE A 232 -1.43 -1.39 -18.85
CA ILE A 232 -0.26 -0.52 -18.74
C ILE A 232 0.06 0.03 -20.13
N ARG A 233 0.16 1.35 -20.25
CA ARG A 233 0.51 2.05 -21.49
C ARG A 233 1.74 2.93 -21.27
N PHE A 234 2.79 2.69 -22.07
CA PHE A 234 4.02 3.47 -22.07
C PHE A 234 3.97 4.63 -23.07
N GLU A 235 4.77 5.67 -22.82
CA GLU A 235 5.03 6.74 -23.80
C GLU A 235 6.14 6.36 -24.80
N GLN A 236 7.07 5.49 -24.39
CA GLN A 236 8.16 4.95 -25.21
C GLN A 236 8.68 3.63 -24.61
N ARG A 237 9.44 2.85 -25.38
CA ARG A 237 9.91 1.50 -24.98
C ARG A 237 11.40 1.22 -25.21
N ASP A 238 12.16 2.21 -25.68
CA ASP A 238 13.54 2.02 -26.13
C ASP A 238 14.56 2.59 -25.15
N ASN A 239 14.19 3.62 -24.39
CA ASN A 239 15.03 4.25 -23.39
C ASN A 239 14.46 3.97 -22.00
N PHE A 240 15.26 3.47 -21.06
CA PHE A 240 14.80 3.22 -19.69
C PHE A 240 15.59 4.08 -18.71
N PRO A 241 15.30 5.40 -18.62
CA PRO A 241 16.00 6.25 -17.67
C PRO A 241 15.70 5.81 -16.23
N LEU A 242 16.66 6.05 -15.34
CA LEU A 242 16.55 5.64 -13.93
C LEU A 242 15.40 6.33 -13.17
N PHE A 243 15.01 7.51 -13.63
CA PHE A 243 13.91 8.33 -13.11
C PHE A 243 13.11 8.91 -14.27
N GLY A 244 11.85 9.25 -14.03
CA GLY A 244 10.96 9.90 -15.00
C GLY A 244 10.42 8.99 -16.09
N HIS A 245 10.72 7.69 -16.07
CA HIS A 245 10.13 6.76 -17.04
C HIS A 245 8.67 6.48 -16.70
N LYS A 246 7.80 7.25 -17.34
CA LYS A 246 6.35 7.24 -17.11
C LYS A 246 5.66 6.10 -17.85
N TYR A 247 4.65 5.53 -17.20
CA TYR A 247 3.60 4.72 -17.81
C TYR A 247 2.25 5.10 -17.19
N TRP A 248 1.18 4.79 -17.91
CA TRP A 248 -0.18 4.97 -17.44
C TRP A 248 -0.74 3.64 -16.97
N PHE A 249 -1.23 3.60 -15.74
CA PHE A 249 -1.80 2.41 -15.11
C PHE A 249 -3.32 2.53 -15.01
N TYR A 250 -4.03 1.52 -15.51
CA TYR A 250 -5.45 1.35 -15.32
C TYR A 250 -5.70 0.03 -14.58
N LEU A 251 -6.57 0.06 -13.58
CA LEU A 251 -7.06 -1.12 -12.88
C LEU A 251 -8.56 -0.95 -12.65
N LYS A 252 -9.34 -1.87 -13.20
CA LYS A 252 -10.80 -1.87 -13.14
C LYS A 252 -11.30 -1.65 -11.71
N ASP A 253 -12.28 -0.77 -11.55
CA ASP A 253 -12.85 -0.34 -10.26
C ASP A 253 -11.87 0.32 -9.26
N ALA A 254 -10.56 0.35 -9.52
CA ALA A 254 -9.53 0.77 -8.56
C ALA A 254 -8.69 1.96 -8.98
N ILE A 255 -8.29 2.08 -10.24
CA ILE A 255 -7.43 3.15 -10.76
C ILE A 255 -7.87 3.44 -12.21
N ASN A 256 -8.12 4.71 -12.49
CA ASN A 256 -8.57 5.19 -13.79
C ASN A 256 -7.43 5.96 -14.46
N ASP A 257 -6.61 5.24 -15.24
CA ASP A 257 -5.55 5.79 -16.09
C ASP A 257 -4.67 6.82 -15.34
N CYS A 258 -3.95 6.37 -14.31
CA CYS A 258 -3.10 7.20 -13.45
C CYS A 258 -1.63 7.12 -13.91
N PRO A 259 -0.89 8.24 -14.00
CA PRO A 259 0.53 8.20 -14.33
C PRO A 259 1.37 7.66 -13.16
N GLU A 260 2.19 6.65 -13.46
CA GLU A 260 3.15 6.04 -12.55
C GLU A 260 4.55 6.05 -13.18
N TYR A 261 5.59 5.78 -12.38
CA TYR A 261 6.99 5.78 -12.84
C TYR A 261 7.68 4.47 -12.49
N LEU A 262 8.47 3.94 -13.43
CA LEU A 262 9.20 2.69 -13.20
C LEU A 262 10.18 2.82 -12.03
N VAL A 263 10.13 1.85 -11.14
CA VAL A 263 11.09 1.74 -10.03
C VAL A 263 12.07 0.62 -10.32
N HIS A 264 13.24 0.97 -10.86
CA HIS A 264 14.35 0.02 -10.96
C HIS A 264 14.88 -0.28 -9.56
N PHE A 265 14.45 -1.40 -8.97
CA PHE A 265 14.71 -1.72 -7.56
C PHE A 265 16.19 -1.66 -7.16
N PRO A 266 17.17 -2.13 -7.97
CA PRO A 266 18.59 -1.95 -7.64
C PRO A 266 19.02 -0.47 -7.50
N THR A 267 18.46 0.43 -8.31
CA THR A 267 18.69 1.88 -8.18
C THR A 267 18.06 2.40 -6.90
N PHE A 268 16.81 2.03 -6.61
CA PHE A 268 16.15 2.37 -5.35
C PHE A 268 16.95 1.91 -4.12
N GLN A 269 17.41 0.65 -4.13
CA GLN A 269 18.23 0.09 -3.05
C GLN A 269 19.54 0.87 -2.85
N LYS A 270 20.26 1.20 -3.94
CA LYS A 270 21.49 2.01 -3.86
C LYS A 270 21.22 3.40 -3.31
N LEU A 271 20.12 4.03 -3.73
CA LEU A 271 19.73 5.34 -3.21
C LEU A 271 19.38 5.26 -1.72
N ALA A 272 18.58 4.28 -1.31
CA ALA A 272 18.23 4.04 0.10
C ALA A 272 19.48 3.84 0.98
N GLN A 273 20.49 3.12 0.50
CA GLN A 273 21.76 2.93 1.21
C GLN A 273 22.49 4.25 1.51
N GLN A 274 22.41 5.25 0.62
CA GLN A 274 23.00 6.59 0.85
C GLN A 274 22.35 7.30 2.05
N TYR A 275 21.11 6.97 2.37
CA TYR A 275 20.37 7.50 3.53
C TYR A 275 20.47 6.58 4.76
N GLY A 276 21.37 5.60 4.75
CA GLY A 276 21.58 4.69 5.88
C GLY A 276 20.50 3.63 6.03
N LEU A 277 19.77 3.31 4.96
CA LEU A 277 18.81 2.20 4.93
C LEU A 277 19.47 0.92 4.38
N GLU A 278 19.47 -0.14 5.16
CA GLU A 278 19.94 -1.46 4.79
C GLU A 278 18.77 -2.34 4.36
N LEU A 279 18.82 -2.93 3.16
CA LEU A 279 17.79 -3.86 2.71
C LEU A 279 17.84 -5.14 3.54
N ILE A 280 16.74 -5.46 4.22
CA ILE A 280 16.62 -6.70 5.02
C ILE A 280 15.61 -7.68 4.41
N TYR A 281 14.78 -7.22 3.47
CA TYR A 281 13.75 -8.05 2.86
C TYR A 281 13.30 -7.52 1.51
N LYS A 282 13.16 -8.41 0.53
CA LYS A 282 12.63 -8.12 -0.81
C LYS A 282 12.12 -9.41 -1.43
N LYS A 283 10.83 -9.47 -1.76
CA LYS A 283 10.25 -10.56 -2.52
C LYS A 283 9.11 -10.08 -3.42
N ARG A 284 8.90 -10.75 -4.54
CA ARG A 284 7.69 -10.53 -5.35
C ARG A 284 6.47 -11.06 -4.59
N PHE A 285 5.29 -10.55 -4.92
CA PHE A 285 4.04 -10.92 -4.24
C PHE A 285 3.75 -12.42 -4.26
N HIS A 286 4.02 -13.12 -5.35
CA HIS A 286 3.84 -14.59 -5.41
C HIS A 286 4.85 -15.33 -4.52
N ASP A 287 6.10 -14.84 -4.46
CA ASP A 287 7.14 -15.42 -3.59
C ASP A 287 6.85 -15.13 -2.10
N LEU A 288 6.26 -13.97 -1.80
CA LEU A 288 5.73 -13.59 -0.48
C LEU A 288 4.60 -14.53 -0.06
N TYR A 289 3.62 -14.70 -0.95
CA TYR A 289 2.49 -15.58 -0.72
C TYR A 289 2.95 -17.00 -0.41
N ASN A 290 3.83 -17.57 -1.23
CA ASN A 290 4.35 -18.91 -1.00
C ASN A 290 5.17 -19.06 0.29
N GLU A 291 5.81 -17.99 0.76
CA GLU A 291 6.54 -17.98 2.05
C GLU A 291 5.58 -18.02 3.24
N PHE A 292 4.52 -17.21 3.24
CA PHE A 292 3.69 -16.99 4.43
C PHE A 292 2.36 -17.74 4.42
N LYS A 293 1.91 -18.32 3.30
CA LYS A 293 0.60 -18.98 3.20
C LYS A 293 0.43 -20.20 4.11
N GLU A 294 1.54 -20.82 4.53
CA GLU A 294 1.50 -21.98 5.43
C GLU A 294 1.69 -21.61 6.91
N GLU A 295 2.05 -20.36 7.23
CA GLU A 295 2.10 -19.92 8.62
C GLU A 295 0.67 -19.84 9.16
N THR A 296 0.36 -20.61 10.21
CA THR A 296 -1.01 -20.83 10.73
C THR A 296 -1.82 -19.55 10.79
N HIS A 297 -1.26 -18.50 11.38
CA HIS A 297 -1.95 -17.22 11.52
C HIS A 297 -2.25 -16.54 10.18
N TYR A 298 -1.28 -16.48 9.27
CA TYR A 298 -1.49 -15.85 7.96
C TYR A 298 -2.34 -16.71 7.03
N ARG A 299 -2.33 -18.02 7.22
CA ARG A 299 -3.23 -18.96 6.55
C ARG A 299 -4.68 -18.75 6.96
N GLU A 300 -4.95 -18.67 8.26
CA GLU A 300 -6.28 -18.31 8.78
C GLU A 300 -6.74 -16.96 8.22
N LEU A 301 -5.82 -16.00 8.14
CA LEU A 301 -6.09 -14.70 7.55
C LEU A 301 -6.50 -14.79 6.06
N LEU A 302 -5.84 -15.64 5.25
CA LEU A 302 -6.21 -15.88 3.85
C LEU A 302 -7.68 -16.32 3.72
N TYR A 303 -8.11 -17.28 4.55
CA TYR A 303 -9.50 -17.74 4.56
C TYR A 303 -10.47 -16.64 5.02
N SER A 304 -10.13 -15.91 6.08
CA SER A 304 -11.00 -14.85 6.62
C SER A 304 -11.21 -13.71 5.62
N MET A 305 -10.19 -13.44 4.81
CA MET A 305 -10.19 -12.41 3.79
C MET A 305 -10.74 -12.90 2.45
N ARG A 306 -11.09 -14.19 2.35
CA ARG A 306 -11.54 -14.85 1.12
C ARG A 306 -10.55 -14.62 -0.02
N VAL A 307 -9.27 -14.88 0.25
CA VAL A 307 -8.23 -14.93 -0.80
C VAL A 307 -8.19 -16.34 -1.41
N ILE A 308 -8.43 -17.35 -0.57
CA ILE A 308 -8.61 -18.75 -0.94
C ILE A 308 -9.89 -19.24 -0.29
N ASP A 309 -10.56 -20.22 -0.92
CA ASP A 309 -11.79 -20.78 -0.38
C ASP A 309 -11.51 -21.74 0.81
N LYS A 310 -12.54 -22.16 1.54
CA LYS A 310 -12.38 -23.11 2.67
C LYS A 310 -11.98 -24.54 2.22
N ARG A 311 -12.02 -24.83 0.93
CA ARG A 311 -11.61 -26.11 0.33
C ARG A 311 -10.13 -26.07 -0.11
N GLY A 312 -9.50 -24.90 -0.09
CA GLY A 312 -8.12 -24.67 -0.50
C GLY A 312 -7.95 -24.39 -2.00
N GLU A 313 -9.02 -24.08 -2.73
CA GLU A 313 -8.98 -23.65 -4.14
C GLU A 313 -8.73 -22.13 -4.23
N ASP A 314 -7.91 -21.73 -5.22
CA ASP A 314 -7.64 -20.33 -5.51
C ASP A 314 -8.90 -19.67 -6.10
N GLU A 315 -9.45 -18.67 -5.40
CA GLU A 315 -10.62 -17.91 -5.89
C GLU A 315 -10.22 -16.81 -6.89
N MET A 316 -8.92 -16.53 -7.03
CA MET A 316 -8.38 -15.54 -7.96
C MET A 316 -8.36 -16.08 -9.39
N SER A 317 -8.85 -15.28 -10.33
CA SER A 317 -8.66 -15.56 -11.76
C SER A 317 -7.18 -15.48 -12.17
N ASP A 318 -6.81 -16.13 -13.28
CA ASP A 318 -5.47 -16.02 -13.87
C ASP A 318 -5.06 -14.55 -14.12
N ASP A 319 -6.04 -13.72 -14.51
CA ASP A 319 -5.84 -12.29 -14.76
C ASP A 319 -5.56 -11.49 -13.48
N GLU A 320 -6.24 -11.81 -12.38
CA GLU A 320 -5.96 -11.24 -11.05
C GLU A 320 -4.62 -11.72 -10.52
N TRP A 321 -4.30 -13.00 -10.72
CA TRP A 321 -3.03 -13.58 -10.30
C TRP A 321 -1.86 -12.95 -11.06
N GLU A 322 -1.97 -12.79 -12.38
CA GLU A 322 -0.98 -12.07 -13.19
C GLU A 322 -0.78 -10.64 -12.67
N ALA A 323 -1.88 -9.92 -12.41
CA ALA A 323 -1.82 -8.54 -11.95
C ALA A 323 -1.13 -8.39 -10.59
N THR A 324 -1.31 -9.31 -9.65
CA THR A 324 -0.57 -9.27 -8.38
C THR A 324 0.92 -9.57 -8.55
N GLY A 325 1.28 -10.36 -9.56
CA GLY A 325 2.66 -10.76 -9.85
C GLY A 325 3.58 -9.61 -10.26
N MET A 326 3.03 -8.44 -10.60
CA MET A 326 3.82 -7.27 -10.97
C MET A 326 4.43 -6.52 -9.78
N TYR A 327 4.09 -6.88 -8.54
CA TYR A 327 4.51 -6.13 -7.35
C TYR A 327 5.57 -6.84 -6.51
N ILE A 328 6.38 -6.03 -5.84
CA ILE A 328 7.37 -6.42 -4.83
C ILE A 328 6.95 -5.86 -3.48
N GLY A 329 7.09 -6.66 -2.42
CA GLY A 329 7.15 -6.19 -1.04
C GLY A 329 8.60 -6.09 -0.57
N PHE A 330 8.91 -5.05 0.20
CA PHE A 330 10.26 -4.81 0.71
C PHE A 330 10.27 -4.35 2.17
N ALA A 331 11.41 -4.54 2.83
CA ALA A 331 11.73 -3.89 4.09
C ALA A 331 13.21 -3.48 4.15
N PHE A 332 13.46 -2.29 4.65
CA PHE A 332 14.77 -1.77 5.01
C PHE A 332 14.84 -1.49 6.50
N ARG A 333 16.04 -1.59 7.08
CA ARG A 333 16.34 -1.17 8.44
C ARG A 333 17.21 0.07 8.41
N LYS A 334 16.84 1.09 9.18
CA LYS A 334 17.68 2.27 9.39
C LYS A 334 18.86 1.91 10.30
N LYS A 335 20.07 2.26 9.86
CA LYS A 335 21.30 2.12 10.65
C LYS A 335 21.29 3.00 11.90
#